data_AF-A0A960Q5Q3-F1
#
_entry.id   AF-A0A960Q5Q3-F1
#
_cell.length_a   1.000
_cell.length_b   1.000
_cell.length_c   1.000
_cell.angle_alpha   90.00
_cell.angle_beta   90.00
_cell.angle_gamma   90.00
#
_symmetry.space_group_name_H-M   'P 1'
#
loop_
_entity.id
_entity.type
_entity.pdbx_description
1 polymer ?
#
loop_
_entity_poly.entity_id
_entity_poly.type
_entity_poly.pdbx_seq_one_letter_code
_entity_poly.pdbx_strand_id
1 'polypeptide(L)' 'MVFPLTPQPAHPNSPPDHEDDGVDITLIQWMLTLSPQQRLELLKSHNQAVQQLRHAFSRL' A
#
# COMPACT_ATOMS: atom_id res chain seq x y z
N MET A 1 32.42 -21.19 -1.50
CA MET A 1 31.19 -21.63 -2.19
C MET A 1 30.23 -20.44 -2.18
N VAL A 2 30.09 -19.75 -3.32
CA VAL A 2 29.22 -18.57 -3.45
C VAL A 2 27.92 -19.05 -4.10
N PHE A 3 26.79 -18.93 -3.39
CA PHE A 3 25.46 -19.14 -3.98
C PHE A 3 25.21 -18.03 -4.99
N PRO A 4 24.80 -18.33 -6.24
CA PRO A 4 24.39 -17.27 -7.14
C PRO A 4 23.07 -16.69 -6.62
N LEU A 5 23.06 -15.40 -6.29
CA LEU A 5 21.84 -14.60 -6.19
C LEU A 5 21.32 -14.35 -7.61
N THR A 6 20.93 -15.40 -8.32
CA THR A 6 20.07 -15.21 -9.49
C THR A 6 18.77 -14.61 -8.99
N PRO A 7 18.29 -13.50 -9.56
CA PRO A 7 16.92 -13.05 -9.33
C PRO A 7 16.02 -14.25 -9.61
N GLN A 8 15.32 -14.74 -8.58
CA GLN A 8 14.33 -15.79 -8.75
C GLN A 8 13.36 -15.27 -9.81
N PRO A 9 13.13 -15.98 -10.93
CA PRO A 9 12.15 -15.55 -11.91
C PRO A 9 10.82 -15.37 -11.18
N ALA A 10 10.23 -14.19 -11.30
CA ALA A 10 8.89 -13.91 -10.81
C ALA A 10 8.02 -15.10 -11.22
N HIS A 11 7.35 -15.73 -10.23
CA HIS A 11 6.48 -16.85 -10.53
C HIS A 11 5.50 -16.40 -11.60
N PRO A 12 5.35 -17.14 -12.72
CA PRO A 12 4.53 -16.71 -13.86
C PRO A 12 3.03 -16.56 -13.52
N ASN A 13 2.65 -16.87 -12.27
CA ASN A 13 1.29 -16.80 -11.75
C ASN A 13 1.16 -15.87 -10.52
N SER A 14 2.21 -15.11 -10.18
CA SER A 14 2.08 -14.02 -9.21
C SER A 14 1.47 -12.81 -9.93
N PRO A 15 0.34 -12.27 -9.47
CA PRO A 15 -0.14 -10.99 -9.97
C PRO A 15 0.98 -9.95 -9.76
N PRO A 16 1.20 -9.03 -10.69
CA PRO A 16 2.17 -7.96 -10.49
C PRO A 16 1.81 -7.21 -9.20
N ASP A 17 2.80 -6.89 -8.36
CA ASP A 17 2.53 -6.16 -7.11
C ASP A 17 2.01 -4.72 -7.37
N HIS A 18 2.11 -4.26 -8.62
CA HIS A 18 1.75 -2.92 -9.08
C HIS A 18 0.97 -3.01 -10.41
N GLU A 19 -0.16 -2.32 -10.50
CA GLU A 19 -0.85 -2.05 -11.77
C GLU A 19 -0.15 -0.88 -12.48
N ASP A 20 -0.23 -0.83 -13.82
CA ASP A 20 0.35 0.24 -14.66
C ASP A 20 -0.19 1.65 -14.29
N ASP A 21 -1.36 1.69 -13.65
CA ASP A 21 -2.01 2.91 -13.12
C ASP A 21 -1.38 3.41 -11.80
N GLY A 22 -0.29 2.78 -11.34
CA GLY A 22 0.44 3.16 -10.12
C GLY A 22 -0.27 2.75 -8.82
N VAL A 23 -1.33 1.95 -8.92
CA VAL A 23 -2.04 1.41 -7.76
C VAL A 23 -1.34 0.15 -7.27
N ASP A 24 -0.93 0.18 -6.00
CA ASP A 24 -0.29 -0.95 -5.33
C ASP A 24 -1.34 -2.05 -5.03
N ILE A 25 -1.20 -3.20 -5.67
CA ILE A 25 -2.11 -4.33 -5.51
C ILE A 25 -1.99 -4.94 -4.11
N THR A 26 -0.80 -4.87 -3.50
CA THR A 26 -0.58 -5.33 -2.12
C THR A 26 -1.43 -4.52 -1.16
N LEU A 27 -1.49 -3.19 -1.31
CA LEU A 27 -2.35 -2.34 -0.50
C LEU A 27 -3.84 -2.68 -0.66
N ILE A 28 -4.29 -2.94 -1.90
CA ILE A 28 -5.68 -3.36 -2.15
C ILE A 28 -5.97 -4.68 -1.44
N GLN A 29 -5.10 -5.68 -1.61
CA GLN A 29 -5.28 -6.99 -1.00
C GLN A 29 -5.33 -6.89 0.52
N TRP A 30 -4.46 -6.07 1.12
CA TRP A 30 -4.50 -5.79 2.56
C TRP A 30 -5.82 -5.12 2.98
N MET A 31 -6.30 -4.11 2.26
CA MET A 31 -7.59 -3.47 2.55
C MET A 31 -8.78 -4.43 2.43
N LEU A 32 -8.69 -5.44 1.56
CA LEU A 32 -9.71 -6.48 1.39
C LEU A 32 -9.71 -7.51 2.54
N THR A 33 -8.60 -7.69 3.25
CA THR A 33 -8.57 -8.53 4.47
C THR A 33 -9.32 -7.91 5.66
N LEU A 34 -9.48 -6.58 5.66
CA LEU A 34 -10.19 -5.84 6.70
C LEU A 34 -11.71 -5.96 6.54
N SER A 35 -12.42 -5.96 7.67
CA SER A 35 -13.88 -5.79 7.66
C SER A 35 -14.26 -4.40 7.11
N PRO A 36 -15.48 -4.21 6.59
CA PRO A 36 -15.92 -2.90 6.09
C PRO A 36 -15.77 -1.78 7.12
N GLN A 37 -16.05 -2.07 8.40
CA GLN A 37 -15.92 -1.10 9.48
C GLN A 37 -14.46 -0.75 9.78
N GLN A 38 -13.57 -1.75 9.81
CA GLN A 38 -12.14 -1.52 10.03
C GLN A 38 -11.52 -0.70 8.91
N ARG A 39 -11.89 -0.98 7.65
CA ARG A 39 -11.45 -0.20 6.49
C ARG A 39 -11.89 1.27 6.60
N LEU A 40 -13.13 1.50 7.01
CA LEU A 40 -13.66 2.86 7.18
C LEU A 40 -12.90 3.65 8.25
N GLU A 41 -12.65 3.04 9.42
CA GLU A 41 -11.93 3.70 10.50
C GLU A 41 -10.46 3.99 10.13
N LEU A 42 -9.81 3.06 9.44
CA LEU A 42 -8.45 3.26 8.92
C LEU A 42 -8.39 4.45 7.96
N LEU A 43 -9.32 4.53 7.00
CA LEU A 43 -9.37 5.61 6.02
C LEU A 43 -9.69 6.97 6.66
N LYS A 44 -10.57 7.01 7.66
CA LYS A 44 -10.85 8.23 8.43
C LYS A 44 -9.60 8.71 9.16
N SER A 45 -8.90 7.81 9.86
CA SER A 45 -7.65 8.14 10.56
C SER A 45 -6.59 8.67 9.61
N HIS A 46 -6.44 8.05 8.44
CA HIS A 46 -5.50 8.51 7.42
C HIS A 46 -5.85 9.92 6.92
N ASN A 47 -7.13 10.18 6.62
CA ASN A 47 -7.58 11.49 6.18
C ASN A 47 -7.33 12.58 7.23
N GLN A 48 -7.60 12.29 8.50
CA GLN A 48 -7.32 13.21 9.61
C GLN A 48 -5.82 13.54 9.70
N ALA A 49 -4.94 12.55 9.57
CA ALA A 49 -3.49 12.78 9.58
C ALA A 49 -3.05 13.70 8.43
N VAL A 50 -3.57 13.49 7.22
CA VAL A 50 -3.29 14.36 6.06
C VAL A 50 -3.79 15.79 6.31
N GLN A 51 -4.99 15.96 6.86
CA GLN A 51 -5.50 17.28 7.22
C GLN A 51 -4.61 17.97 8.26
N GLN A 52 -4.19 17.26 9.31
CA GLN A 52 -3.30 17.79 10.34
C GLN A 52 -1.97 18.27 9.74
N LEU A 53 -1.37 17.48 8.85
CA LEU A 53 -0.16 17.87 8.13
C LEU A 53 -0.41 19.15 7.32
N ARG A 54 -1.48 19.19 6.52
CA ARG A 54 -1.84 20.38 5.73
C ARG A 54 -1.99 21.63 6.61
N HIS A 55 -2.65 21.51 7.75
CA HIS A 55 -2.83 22.61 8.70
C HIS A 55 -1.54 23.01 9.43
N ALA A 56 -0.57 22.10 9.59
CA ALA A 56 0.74 22.42 10.12
C ALA A 56 1.55 23.22 9.09
N PHE A 57 1.54 22.79 7.82
CA PHE A 57 2.24 23.49 6.75
C PHE A 57 1.61 24.84 6.38
N SER A 58 0.29 25.00 6.52
CA SER A 58 -0.37 26.31 6.29
C SER A 58 -0.14 27.33 7.40
N ARG A 59 0.48 26.94 8.52
CA ARG A 59 0.79 27.81 9.67
C ARG A 59 2.26 28.25 9.71
N LEU A 60 3.06 27.85 8.71
CA LEU A 60 4.44 28.29 8.46
C LEU A 60 4.44 29.37 7.37
#